data_AF-A0A427UIS8-F1
#
_entry.id   AF-A0A427UIS8-F1
#
_cell.length_a   1.000
_cell.length_b   1.000
_cell.length_c   1.000
_cell.angle_alpha   90.00
_cell.angle_beta   90.00
_cell.angle_gamma   90.00
#
_symmetry.space_group_name_H-M   'P 1'
#
loop_
_entity.id
_entity.type
_entity.pdbx_description
1 polymer ?
#
loop_
_entity_poly.entity_id
_entity_poly.type
_entity_poly.pdbx_seq_one_letter_code
_entity_poly.pdbx_strand_id
1 'polypeptide(L)' 'MKNPNKIKISWLDSCPNCDCSEHVVETVEGTNEWLYSSDKVTCGECEHTGEIEADGETAWVNWDEVKVNDSP' A
#
# COMPACT_ATOMS: atom_id res chain seq x y z
N MET A 1 -23.33 4.44 -3.85
CA MET A 1 -22.07 4.11 -3.15
C MET A 1 -21.13 3.57 -4.21
N LYS A 2 -19.92 4.12 -4.35
CA LYS A 2 -18.90 3.56 -5.25
C LYS A 2 -18.25 2.37 -4.54
N ASN A 3 -17.94 1.29 -5.26
CA ASN A 3 -17.22 0.15 -4.72
C ASN A 3 -15.71 0.37 -4.90
N PRO A 4 -14.88 -0.05 -3.94
CA PRO A 4 -13.44 0.00 -4.11
C PRO A 4 -12.99 -0.95 -5.22
N ASN A 5 -12.05 -0.47 -6.03
CA ASN A 5 -11.35 -1.25 -7.05
C ASN A 5 -9.97 -1.66 -6.52
N LYS A 6 -9.43 -2.74 -7.08
CA LYS A 6 -8.07 -3.20 -6.81
C LYS A 6 -7.17 -2.87 -7.99
N ILE A 7 -6.12 -2.10 -7.75
CA ILE A 7 -5.10 -1.77 -8.75
C ILE A 7 -3.75 -2.30 -8.31
N LYS A 8 -2.91 -2.69 -9.28
CA LYS A 8 -1.54 -3.15 -9.04
C LYS A 8 -0.57 -2.06 -9.43
N ILE A 9 0.38 -1.76 -8.55
CA ILE A 9 1.37 -0.70 -8.75
C ILE A 9 2.75 -1.14 -8.28
N SER A 10 3.79 -0.48 -8.79
CA SER A 10 5.19 -0.81 -8.49
C SER A 10 6.11 0.42 -8.34
N TRP A 11 5.51 1.60 -8.15
CA TRP A 11 6.25 2.88 -8.06
C TRP A 11 6.32 3.46 -6.64
N LEU A 12 5.66 2.83 -5.66
CA LEU A 12 5.84 3.15 -4.23
C LEU A 12 7.10 2.47 -3.69
N ASP A 13 7.55 2.89 -2.50
CA ASP A 13 8.67 2.26 -1.79
C ASP A 13 8.44 0.76 -1.55
N SER A 14 9.54 0.02 -1.40
CA SER A 14 9.53 -1.40 -1.08
C SER A 14 8.84 -1.68 0.26
N CYS A 15 8.19 -2.83 0.35
CA CYS A 15 7.59 -3.32 1.58
C CYS A 15 8.68 -3.50 2.66
N PRO A 16 8.54 -2.90 3.86
CA PRO A 16 9.55 -2.99 4.91
C PRO A 16 9.71 -4.41 5.49
N ASN A 17 8.74 -5.30 5.26
CA ASN A 17 8.77 -6.68 5.76
C ASN A 17 9.50 -7.65 4.82
N CYS A 18 9.45 -7.46 3.50
CA CYS A 18 9.98 -8.43 2.53
C CYS A 18 10.73 -7.84 1.34
N ASP A 19 10.90 -6.52 1.29
CA ASP A 19 11.58 -5.77 0.23
C ASP A 19 10.92 -5.85 -1.17
N CYS A 20 9.70 -6.39 -1.26
CA CYS A 20 8.94 -6.39 -2.52
C CYS A 20 8.43 -4.98 -2.86
N SER A 21 8.57 -4.57 -4.13
CA SER A 21 8.09 -3.29 -4.66
C SER A 21 6.71 -3.36 -5.32
N GLU A 22 6.13 -4.55 -5.50
CA GLU A 22 4.80 -4.71 -6.09
C GLU A 22 3.71 -4.74 -5.02
N HIS A 23 2.69 -3.88 -5.18
CA HIS A 23 1.61 -3.71 -4.22
C HIS A 23 0.24 -3.73 -4.89
N VAL A 24 -0.77 -4.14 -4.12
CA VAL A 24 -2.18 -4.03 -4.47
C VAL A 24 -2.79 -2.91 -3.64
N VAL A 25 -3.41 -1.94 -4.30
CA VAL A 25 -4.12 -0.83 -3.64
C VAL A 25 -5.63 -1.01 -3.81
N GLU A 26 -6.36 -0.94 -2.69
CA GLU A 26 -7.82 -0.82 -2.68
C GLU A 26 -8.21 0.65 -2.62
N THR A 27 -8.81 1.15 -3.70
CA THR A 27 -9.13 2.57 -3.88
C THR A 27 -10.51 2.78 -4.49
N VAL A 28 -11.19 3.88 -4.13
CA VAL A 28 -12.48 4.26 -4.72
C VAL A 28 -12.33 5.14 -5.95
N GLU A 29 -11.31 6.01 -5.97
CA GLU A 29 -11.11 7.05 -7.01
C GLU A 29 -9.71 7.03 -7.62
N GLY A 30 -8.78 6.27 -7.03
CA GLY A 30 -7.42 6.12 -7.49
C GLY A 30 -7.31 5.36 -8.81
N THR A 31 -6.15 5.53 -9.43
CA THR A 31 -5.73 4.93 -10.69
C THR A 31 -4.30 4.44 -10.55
N ASN A 32 -3.75 3.78 -11.58
CA ASN A 32 -2.36 3.33 -11.57
C ASN A 32 -1.34 4.49 -11.44
N GLU A 33 -1.75 5.75 -11.67
CA GLU A 33 -0.90 6.95 -11.64
C GLU A 33 -1.21 7.88 -10.46
N TRP A 34 -2.40 7.78 -9.85
CA TRP A 34 -2.87 8.68 -8.80
C TRP A 34 -3.51 7.88 -7.67
N LEU A 35 -3.04 8.08 -6.45
CA LEU A 35 -3.60 7.49 -5.23
C LEU A 35 -4.11 8.59 -4.31
N TYR A 36 -4.99 8.22 -3.37
CA TYR A 36 -5.55 9.14 -2.40
C TYR A 36 -5.25 8.67 -0.99
N SER A 37 -5.11 9.63 -0.07
CA SER A 37 -4.99 9.32 1.35
C SER A 37 -6.16 8.43 1.79
N SER A 38 -5.86 7.47 2.66
CA SER A 38 -6.79 6.43 3.10
C SER A 38 -7.13 5.32 2.12
N ASP A 39 -6.49 5.30 0.94
CA ASP A 39 -6.44 4.08 0.12
C ASP A 39 -5.64 2.99 0.86
N LYS A 40 -6.12 1.74 0.84
CA LYS A 40 -5.45 0.64 1.55
C LYS A 40 -4.42 -0.04 0.66
N VAL A 41 -3.27 -0.37 1.23
CA VAL A 41 -2.19 -1.06 0.53
C VAL A 41 -2.00 -2.46 1.11
N THR A 42 -1.77 -3.43 0.24
CA THR A 42 -1.33 -4.77 0.59
C THR A 42 -0.12 -5.13 -0.25
N CYS A 43 0.97 -5.54 0.40
CA CYS A 43 2.16 -6.05 -0.27
C CYS A 43 1.78 -7.28 -1.12
N GLY A 44 2.29 -7.33 -2.36
CA GLY A 44 1.98 -8.40 -3.31
C GLY A 44 2.53 -9.78 -2.92
N GLU A 45 3.49 -9.85 -1.98
CA GLU A 45 4.22 -11.08 -1.65
C GLU A 45 4.00 -11.57 -0.21
N CYS A 46 4.01 -10.67 0.78
CA CYS A 46 3.97 -11.05 2.20
C CYS A 46 2.68 -10.66 2.93
N GLU A 47 1.68 -10.15 2.19
CA GLU A 47 0.38 -9.71 2.71
C GLU A 47 0.45 -8.59 3.77
N HIS A 48 1.63 -8.01 4.02
CA HIS A 48 1.79 -6.88 4.92
C HIS A 48 0.99 -5.68 4.42
N THR A 49 0.37 -4.93 5.33
CA THR A 49 -0.59 -3.88 5.01
C THR A 49 -0.11 -2.50 5.43
N GLY A 50 -0.74 -1.49 4.84
CA GLY A 50 -0.57 -0.10 5.20
C GLY A 50 -1.66 0.75 4.57
N GLU A 51 -1.55 2.06 4.78
CA GLU A 51 -2.46 3.05 4.23
C GLU A 51 -1.66 4.08 3.40
N ILE A 52 -2.24 4.54 2.29
CA ILE A 52 -1.65 5.65 1.52
C ILE A 52 -1.79 6.94 2.32
N GLU A 53 -0.70 7.69 2.35
CA GLU A 53 -0.68 9.12 2.64
C GLU A 53 -0.24 9.86 1.38
N ALA A 54 -0.95 10.94 1.06
CA ALA A 54 -0.62 11.80 -0.07
C ALA A 54 -0.82 13.28 0.30
N ASP A 55 0.07 14.15 -0.22
CA ASP A 55 0.04 15.60 0.00
C ASP A 55 -0.42 16.41 -1.22
N GLY A 56 -0.72 15.72 -2.33
CA GLY A 56 -1.11 16.31 -3.61
C GLY A 56 0.03 16.39 -4.63
N GLU A 57 1.27 16.15 -4.21
CA GLU A 57 2.45 16.07 -5.08
C GLU A 57 3.07 14.67 -5.05
N THR A 58 3.13 14.06 -3.87
CA THR A 58 3.74 12.74 -3.63
C THR A 58 2.78 11.83 -2.86
N ALA A 59 2.90 10.52 -3.06
CA ALA A 59 2.21 9.50 -2.28
C ALA A 59 3.23 8.49 -1.72
N TRP A 60 3.04 8.08 -0.47
CA TRP A 60 3.83 7.05 0.20
C TRP A 60 2.90 6.13 1.01
N VAL A 61 3.44 4.99 1.44
CA VAL A 61 2.71 4.05 2.30
C VAL A 61 3.11 4.31 3.75
N ASN A 62 2.14 4.61 4.60
CA ASN A 62 2.28 4.48 6.03
C ASN A 62 2.01 3.00 6.38
N TRP A 63 3.08 2.20 6.44
CA TRP A 63 3.01 0.77 6.69
C TRP A 63 2.62 0.48 8.14
N ASP A 64 1.84 -0.57 8.34
CA ASP A 64 1.56 -1.10 9.68
C ASP A 64 2.86 -1.60 10.35
N GLU A 65 2.83 -1.72 11.68
CA GLU A 65 3.96 -2.28 12.42
C GLU A 65 4.21 -3.74 11.99
N VAL A 66 5.45 -4.02 11.56
CA VAL A 66 5.89 -5.39 11.27
C VAL A 66 5.86 -6.19 12.57
N LYS A 67 4.99 -7.20 12.64
CA LYS A 67 4.98 -8.14 13.76
C LYS A 67 6.21 -9.03 13.68
N VAL A 68 7.27 -8.62 14.37
CA VAL A 68 8.39 -9.52 14.65
C VAL A 68 7.87 -10.61 15.59
N ASN A 69 7.74 -11.83 15.06
CA ASN A 69 7.52 -12.98 15.90
C ASN A 69 8.86 -13.29 16.58
N ASP A 70 9.13 -12.63 17.70
CA ASP A 70 10.18 -13.04 18.64
C ASP A 70 9.77 -14.40 19.22
N SER A 71 10.02 -15.48 18.47
CA SER A 71 10.04 -16.82 19.05
C SER A 71 11.44 -17.08 19.62
N PRO A 72 11.54 -17.48 20.91
CA PRO A 72 12.80 -17.77 21.58
C PRO A 72 13.56 -18.97 20.99
#